data_AF-A0A937PNL6-F1
#
_entry.id   AF-A0A937PNL6-F1
#
_cell.length_a   1.000
_cell.length_b   1.000
_cell.length_c   1.000
_cell.angle_alpha   90.00
_cell.angle_beta   90.00
_cell.angle_gamma   90.00
#
_symmetry.space_group_name_H-M   'P 1'
#
loop_
_entity.id
_entity.type
_entity.pdbx_description
1 polymer ?
#
loop_
_entity_poly.entity_id
_entity_poly.type
_entity_poly.pdbx_seq_one_letter_code
_entity_poly.pdbx_strand_id
1 'polypeptide(L)'
;MKDSIKEIRQFGLTLTIALSVIRVIVMLKHGYVNQWLLYIAIGFFSISLILPKALKPIYKVWMKITSTISKVISFVILGLFFYLVIVPIGLFMKIIGRDPLQRRFDKDTQSYWIKRDAKLSDPKRIERQY
;
A
#
# COMPACT_ATOMS: atom_id res chain seq x y z
N MET A 1 22.79 0.60 -0.84
CA MET A 1 21.92 -0.38 -1.53
C MET A 1 22.66 -0.83 -2.78
N LYS A 2 23.25 -2.03 -2.79
CA LYS A 2 23.95 -2.57 -3.96
C LYS A 2 22.86 -3.17 -4.85
N ASP A 3 22.49 -2.48 -5.92
CA ASP A 3 21.46 -2.97 -6.85
C ASP A 3 21.81 -4.41 -7.26
N SER A 4 21.00 -5.37 -6.83
CA SER A 4 21.25 -6.78 -7.14
C SER A 4 21.03 -6.99 -8.62
N ILE A 5 21.99 -7.61 -9.31
CA ILE A 5 21.86 -7.94 -10.74
C ILE A 5 20.58 -8.76 -11.00
N LYS A 6 20.11 -9.52 -10.00
CA LYS A 6 18.85 -10.26 -10.02
C LYS A 6 17.62 -9.34 -10.12
N GLU A 7 17.59 -8.23 -9.39
CA GLU A 7 16.47 -7.28 -9.43
C GLU A 7 16.36 -6.58 -10.79
N ILE A 8 17.51 -6.18 -11.36
CA ILE A 8 17.54 -5.55 -12.69
C ILE A 8 17.04 -6.53 -13.78
N ARG A 9 17.39 -7.81 -13.67
CA ARG A 9 16.87 -8.87 -14.56
C ARG A 9 15.38 -9.11 -14.37
N GLN A 10 14.90 -9.14 -13.12
CA GLN A 10 13.46 -9.27 -12.83
C GLN A 10 12.67 -8.08 -13.38
N PHE A 11 13.20 -6.86 -13.28
CA PHE A 11 12.60 -5.67 -13.88
C PHE A 11 12.49 -5.76 -15.41
N GLY A 12 13.55 -6.23 -16.10
CA GLY A 12 13.49 -6.44 -17.55
C GLY A 12 12.51 -7.54 -17.96
N LEU A 13 12.40 -8.61 -17.16
CA LEU A 13 11.42 -9.68 -17.37
C LEU A 13 9.98 -9.18 -17.16
N THR A 14 9.70 -8.43 -16.10
CA THR A 14 8.35 -7.89 -15.86
C THR A 14 7.94 -6.92 -16.96
N LEU A 15 8.87 -6.09 -17.46
CA LEU A 15 8.61 -5.20 -18.59
C LEU A 15 8.32 -5.97 -19.89
N THR A 16 9.05 -7.06 -20.15
CA THR A 16 8.80 -7.93 -21.31
C THR A 16 7.42 -8.58 -21.24
N ILE A 17 7.05 -9.11 -20.07
CA ILE A 17 5.74 -9.72 -19.84
C ILE A 17 4.64 -8.66 -20.01
N ALA A 18 4.80 -7.48 -19.42
CA ALA A 18 3.83 -6.39 -19.54
C ALA A 18 3.62 -5.97 -20.99
N LEU A 19 4.69 -5.77 -21.78
CA LEU A 19 4.60 -5.43 -23.20
C LEU A 19 3.94 -6.55 -24.02
N SER A 20 4.22 -7.82 -23.68
CA SER A 20 3.61 -8.99 -24.33
C SER A 20 2.09 -9.05 -24.06
N VAL A 21 1.66 -8.80 -22.82
CA VAL A 21 0.23 -8.72 -22.46
C VAL A 21 -0.45 -7.56 -23.18
N ILE A 22 0.17 -6.37 -23.21
CA ILE A 22 -0.36 -5.21 -23.95
C ILE A 22 -0.53 -5.55 -25.43
N ARG A 23 0.44 -6.23 -26.04
CA ARG A 23 0.33 -6.70 -27.43
C ARG A 23 -0.88 -7.60 -27.64
N VAL A 24 -1.09 -8.58 -26.75
CA VAL A 24 -2.24 -9.50 -26.83
C VAL A 24 -3.56 -8.72 -26.71
N ILE A 25 -3.65 -7.78 -25.77
CA ILE A 25 -4.86 -6.95 -25.58
C ILE A 25 -5.14 -6.08 -26.82
N VAL A 26 -4.11 -5.45 -27.40
CA VAL A 26 -4.25 -4.63 -28.61
C VAL A 26 -4.70 -5.50 -29.79
N MET A 27 -4.11 -6.68 -29.95
CA MET A 27 -4.49 -7.65 -30.99
C MET A 27 -5.96 -8.07 -30.86
N LEU A 28 -6.43 -8.35 -29.63
CA LEU A 28 -7.82 -8.72 -29.37
C LEU A 28 -8.80 -7.57 -29.61
N LYS A 29 -8.40 -6.31 -29.35
CA LYS A 29 -9.30 -5.16 -29.50
C LYS A 29 -9.38 -4.57 -30.91
N HIS A 30 -8.27 -4.57 -31.66
CA HIS A 30 -8.20 -3.83 -32.92
C HIS A 30 -8.01 -4.73 -34.14
N GLY A 31 -7.75 -6.03 -33.99
CA GLY A 31 -7.52 -6.97 -35.11
C GLY A 31 -6.24 -6.72 -35.92
N TYR A 32 -5.64 -5.53 -35.82
CA TYR A 32 -4.36 -5.17 -36.43
C TYR A 32 -3.20 -5.56 -35.51
N VAL A 33 -2.32 -6.42 -36.02
CA VAL A 33 -1.08 -6.80 -35.35
C VAL A 33 -0.02 -5.76 -35.69
N ASN A 34 0.13 -4.73 -34.86
CA ASN A 34 1.23 -3.77 -35.01
C ASN A 34 2.57 -4.47 -34.76
N GLN A 35 3.26 -4.85 -35.85
CA GLN A 35 4.53 -5.59 -35.82
C GLN A 35 5.64 -4.84 -35.06
N TRP A 36 5.59 -3.51 -35.03
CA TRP A 36 6.56 -2.67 -34.31
C TRP A 36 6.59 -2.95 -32.80
N LEU A 37 5.44 -3.27 -32.20
CA LEU A 37 5.35 -3.60 -30.78
C LEU A 37 6.07 -4.92 -30.45
N LEU A 38 6.10 -5.84 -31.41
CA LEU A 38 6.80 -7.12 -31.32
C LEU A 38 8.32 -6.91 -31.34
N TYR A 39 8.81 -6.10 -32.26
CA TYR A 39 10.25 -5.76 -32.34
C TYR A 39 10.73 -5.05 -31.08
N ILE A 40 9.93 -4.16 -30.49
CA ILE A 40 10.25 -3.50 -29.22
C ILE A 40 10.30 -4.52 -28.06
N ALA A 41 9.34 -5.45 -27.99
CA ALA A 41 9.32 -6.48 -26.96
C ALA A 41 10.52 -7.44 -27.07
N ILE A 42 10.87 -7.88 -28.28
CA ILE A 42 12.06 -8.71 -28.51
C ILE A 42 13.33 -7.95 -28.18
N GLY A 43 13.44 -6.69 -28.60
CA GLY A 43 14.59 -5.84 -28.28
C GLY A 43 14.79 -5.71 -26.77
N PHE A 44 13.73 -5.41 -26.03
CA PHE A 44 13.76 -5.33 -24.57
C PHE A 44 14.10 -6.68 -23.92
N PHE A 45 13.55 -7.79 -24.42
CA PHE A 45 13.85 -9.13 -23.92
C PHE A 45 15.33 -9.51 -24.12
N SER A 46 15.85 -9.28 -25.32
CA SER A 46 17.25 -9.53 -25.66
C SER A 46 18.19 -8.66 -24.82
N ILE A 47 17.88 -7.37 -24.66
CA ILE A 47 18.68 -6.46 -23.83
C ILE A 47 18.61 -6.86 -22.34
N SER A 48 17.44 -7.30 -21.86
CA SER A 48 17.26 -7.79 -20.48
C SER A 48 18.11 -9.03 -20.18
N LEU A 49 18.28 -9.92 -21.16
CA LEU A 49 19.07 -11.15 -21.01
C LEU A 49 20.57 -10.90 -21.19
N ILE A 50 20.96 -10.14 -22.22
CA ILE A 50 22.35 -10.01 -22.65
C ILE A 50 23.09 -8.94 -21.83
N LEU A 51 22.48 -7.78 -21.59
CA LEU A 51 23.18 -6.62 -21.02
C LEU A 51 22.35 -5.90 -19.94
N PRO A 52 22.11 -6.52 -18.76
CA PRO A 52 21.38 -5.88 -17.66
C PRO A 52 22.07 -4.60 -17.15
N LYS A 53 23.39 -4.45 -17.40
CA LYS A 53 24.13 -3.22 -17.06
C LYS A 53 23.62 -1.98 -17.81
N ALA A 54 23.11 -2.13 -19.04
CA ALA A 54 22.51 -1.03 -19.81
C ALA A 54 21.15 -0.59 -19.24
N LEU A 55 20.41 -1.52 -18.60
CA LEU A 55 19.13 -1.23 -17.93
C LEU A 55 19.31 -0.60 -16.55
N LYS A 56 20.51 -0.62 -15.97
CA LYS A 56 20.76 -0.08 -14.64
C LYS A 56 20.36 1.40 -14.46
N PRO A 57 20.73 2.35 -15.34
CA PRO A 57 20.30 3.74 -15.18
C PRO A 57 18.78 3.89 -15.26
N ILE A 58 18.13 3.16 -16.18
CA ILE A 58 16.67 3.23 -16.35
C ILE A 58 15.95 2.65 -15.13
N TYR A 59 16.44 1.51 -14.61
CA TYR A 59 15.94 0.89 -13.38
C TYR A 59 16.05 1.86 -12.21
N LYS A 60 17.19 2.53 -12.04
CA LYS A 60 17.39 3.46 -10.93
C LYS A 60 16.42 4.66 -10.98
N VAL A 61 16.22 5.24 -12.16
CA VAL A 61 15.26 6.34 -12.35
C VAL A 61 13.83 5.84 -12.08
N TRP A 62 13.47 4.69 -12.66
CA TRP A 62 12.16 4.09 -12.49
C TRP A 62 11.85 3.77 -11.02
N MET A 63 12.81 3.21 -10.29
CA MET A 63 12.66 2.90 -8.87
C MET A 63 12.50 4.16 -8.01
N LYS A 64 13.21 5.25 -8.35
CA LYS A 64 13.03 6.54 -7.66
C LYS A 64 11.61 7.09 -7.87
N ILE A 65 11.11 7.04 -9.11
CA ILE A 65 9.75 7.48 -9.44
C ILE A 65 8.73 6.62 -8.70
N THR A 66 8.85 5.29 -8.82
CA THR A 66 7.94 4.33 -8.19
C THR A 66 7.93 4.52 -6.68
N SER A 67 9.10 4.71 -6.03
CA SER A 67 9.16 4.95 -4.58
C SER A 67 8.41 6.22 -4.15
N THR A 68 8.54 7.32 -4.90
CA THR A 68 7.79 8.56 -4.62
C THR A 68 6.30 8.35 -4.80
N ILE A 69 5.88 7.68 -5.88
CA ILE A 69 4.48 7.36 -6.14
C ILE A 69 3.91 6.47 -5.03
N SER A 70 4.64 5.42 -4.62
CA SER A 70 4.21 4.52 -3.56
C SER A 70 3.99 5.23 -2.23
N LYS A 71 4.80 6.25 -1.90
CA LYS A 71 4.57 7.07 -0.70
C LYS A 71 3.23 7.79 -0.77
N VAL A 72 2.94 8.44 -1.90
CA VAL A 72 1.68 9.16 -2.10
C VAL A 72 0.50 8.18 -2.01
N ILE A 73 0.61 7.02 -2.66
CA ILE A 73 -0.40 5.96 -2.61
C ILE A 73 -0.66 5.52 -1.17
N SER A 74 0.39 5.31 -0.36
CA SER A 74 0.22 4.94 1.05
C SER A 74 -0.57 5.98 1.83
N PHE A 75 -0.29 7.27 1.64
CA PHE A 75 -1.06 8.35 2.28
C PHE A 75 -2.51 8.40 1.79
N VAL A 76 -2.73 8.22 0.49
CA VAL A 76 -4.07 8.22 -0.11
C VAL A 76 -4.89 7.04 0.40
N ILE A 77 -4.32 5.82 0.43
CA ILE A 77 -4.99 4.62 0.94
C ILE A 77 -5.34 4.80 2.42
N LEU A 78 -4.40 5.31 3.23
CA LEU A 78 -4.63 5.54 4.65
C LEU A 78 -5.74 6.58 4.87
N GLY A 79 -5.70 7.69 4.12
CA GLY A 79 -6.75 8.72 4.16
C GLY A 79 -8.11 8.14 3.76
N LEU A 80 -8.15 7.40 2.66
CA LEU A 80 -9.38 6.77 2.18
C LEU A 80 -9.93 5.77 3.20
N PHE A 81 -9.09 4.93 3.79
CA PHE A 81 -9.49 4.01 4.85
C PHE A 81 -10.06 4.75 6.06
N PHE A 82 -9.40 5.84 6.48
CA PHE A 82 -9.89 6.65 7.59
C PHE A 82 -11.27 7.24 7.28
N TYR A 83 -11.46 7.87 6.12
CA TYR A 83 -12.71 8.53 5.77
C TYR A 83 -13.84 7.57 5.37
N LEU A 84 -13.54 6.42 4.76
CA LEU A 84 -14.55 5.46 4.33
C LEU A 84 -14.90 4.40 5.39
N VAL A 85 -14.01 4.15 6.35
CA VAL A 85 -14.22 3.11 7.38
C VAL A 85 -14.35 3.75 8.75
N ILE A 86 -13.31 4.45 9.21
CA ILE A 86 -13.27 4.95 10.61
C ILE A 86 -14.31 6.05 10.84
N VAL A 87 -14.39 7.03 9.95
CA VAL A 87 -15.35 8.15 10.07
C VAL A 87 -16.81 7.68 10.07
N PRO A 88 -17.30 6.84 9.13
CA PRO A 88 -18.69 6.40 9.16
C PRO A 88 -18.98 5.49 10.35
N ILE A 89 -18.03 4.66 10.80
CA ILE A 89 -18.19 3.90 12.05
C ILE A 89 -18.34 4.86 13.25
N GLY A 90 -17.52 5.91 13.32
CA GLY A 90 -17.63 6.96 14.34
C GLY A 90 -18.97 7.70 14.30
N LEU A 91 -19.43 8.05 13.09
CA LEU A 91 -20.72 8.71 12.89
C LEU A 91 -21.88 7.79 13.27
N PHE A 92 -21.81 6.51 12.91
CA PHE A 92 -22.80 5.49 13.28
C PHE A 92 -22.88 5.29 14.80
N MET A 93 -21.74 5.22 15.49
CA MET A 93 -21.71 5.18 16.96
C MET A 93 -22.34 6.44 17.58
N LYS A 94 -22.09 7.62 16.99
CA LYS A 94 -22.72 8.88 17.42
C LYS A 94 -24.24 8.86 17.25
N ILE A 95 -24.75 8.29 16.15
CA ILE A 95 -26.20 8.15 15.90
C ILE A 95 -26.85 7.18 16.89
N ILE A 96 -26.19 6.05 17.20
CA ILE A 96 -26.69 5.09 18.21
C ILE A 96 -26.55 5.63 19.64
N GLY A 97 -25.90 6.77 19.84
CA GLY A 97 -25.70 7.38 21.16
C GLY A 97 -24.70 6.63 22.04
N ARG A 98 -23.94 5.69 21.49
CA ARG A 98 -22.84 5.03 22.21
C ARG A 98 -21.60 5.90 22.15
N ASP A 99 -21.22 6.45 23.30
CA ASP A 99 -19.94 7.13 23.49
C ASP A 99 -19.02 6.22 24.32
N PRO A 100 -18.29 5.27 23.68
CA PRO A 100 -17.41 4.36 24.40
C PRO A 100 -16.25 5.07 25.10
N LEU A 101 -15.96 6.32 24.73
CA LEU A 101 -14.86 7.10 25.25
C LEU A 101 -15.32 8.21 26.21
N GLN A 102 -16.62 8.27 26.54
CA GLN A 102 -17.22 9.27 27.43
C GLN A 102 -16.68 10.69 27.16
N ARG A 103 -16.57 11.07 25.88
CA ARG A 103 -15.95 12.32 25.45
C ARG A 103 -16.86 13.53 25.61
N ARG A 104 -18.15 13.32 25.86
CA ARG A 104 -19.10 14.40 26.14
C ARG A 104 -18.77 15.03 27.50
N PHE A 105 -18.59 16.35 27.49
CA PHE A 105 -18.38 17.14 28.70
C PHE A 105 -19.73 17.29 29.42
N ASP A 106 -19.87 16.60 30.55
CA ASP A 106 -21.00 16.72 31.46
C ASP A 106 -20.71 17.84 32.48
N LYS A 107 -21.52 18.90 32.43
CA LYS A 107 -21.36 20.06 33.32
C LYS A 107 -21.93 19.83 34.71
N ASP A 108 -22.77 18.79 34.88
CA ASP A 108 -23.43 18.48 36.15
C ASP A 108 -22.64 17.47 37.01
N THR A 109 -21.59 16.86 36.45
CA THR A 109 -20.69 15.98 37.22
C THR A 109 -19.63 16.75 38.00
N GLN A 110 -19.57 16.53 39.32
CA GLN A 110 -18.56 17.12 40.23
C GLN A 110 -17.13 16.61 39.96
N SER A 111 -16.98 15.44 39.35
CA SER A 111 -15.68 14.86 39.00
C SER A 111 -15.82 13.81 37.90
N TYR A 112 -14.94 13.87 36.91
CA TYR A 112 -14.80 12.84 35.86
C TYR A 112 -13.98 11.63 36.32
N TRP A 113 -13.63 11.55 37.61
CA TRP A 113 -12.84 10.45 38.15
C TRP A 113 -13.61 9.13 38.12
N ILE A 114 -13.23 8.25 37.20
CA ILE A 114 -13.78 6.89 37.12
C ILE A 114 -13.18 6.09 38.29
N LYS A 115 -13.99 5.80 39.31
CA LYS A 115 -13.58 4.92 40.43
C LYS A 115 -13.26 3.53 39.86
N ARG A 116 -11.99 3.14 39.96
CA ARG A 116 -11.54 1.80 39.59
C ARG A 116 -12.05 0.80 40.61
N ASP A 117 -12.56 -0.32 40.11
CA ASP A 117 -13.05 -1.41 40.93
C ASP A 117 -11.89 -2.05 41.71
N ALA A 118 -12.01 -2.19 43.03
CA ALA A 118 -10.92 -2.62 43.91
C ALA A 118 -10.41 -4.03 43.56
N LYS A 119 -11.28 -4.89 42.99
CA LYS A 119 -10.91 -6.22 42.48
C LYS A 119 -9.91 -6.19 41.32
N LEU A 120 -9.84 -5.10 40.56
CA LEU A 120 -8.90 -4.96 39.44
C LEU A 120 -7.50 -4.50 39.90
N SER A 121 -7.39 -4.01 41.15
CA SER A 121 -6.16 -3.45 41.73
C SER A 121 -5.41 -4.44 42.63
N ASP A 122 -5.80 -5.72 42.64
CA ASP A 122 -5.13 -6.76 43.43
C ASP A 122 -3.70 -6.99 42.92
N PRO A 123 -2.66 -6.76 43.76
CA PRO A 123 -1.26 -6.99 43.39
C PRO A 123 -1.00 -8.40 42.85
N LYS A 124 -1.72 -9.41 43.37
CA LYS A 124 -1.59 -10.82 42.96
C LYS A 124 -1.98 -11.06 41.49
N ARG A 125 -2.71 -10.14 40.87
CA ARG A 125 -3.11 -10.24 39.47
C ARG A 125 -2.03 -9.72 38.52
N ILE A 126 -1.22 -8.76 38.96
CA ILE A 126 -0.07 -8.24 38.22
C ILE A 126 1.03 -9.31 38.13
N GLU A 127 1.19 -10.08 39.20
CA GLU A 127 2.14 -11.20 39.27
C GLU A 127 1.84 -12.35 38.27
N ARG A 128 0.62 -12.45 37.72
CA ARG A 128 0.23 -13.50 36.76
C ARG A 128 0.31 -13.08 35.29
N GLN A 129 0.71 -11.84 35.00
CA GLN A 129 0.77 -11.32 33.63
C GLN A 129 2.16 -11.45 32.98
N TYR A 130 3.17 -11.82 33.77
CA TYR A 130 4.53 -12.13 33.33
C TYR A 130 4.81 -13.62 33.53
#